data_AF-A0A0S6UNN9-F1
#
_entry.id   AF-A0A0S6UNN9-F1
#
_cell.length_a   1.000
_cell.length_b   1.000
_cell.length_c   1.000
_cell.angle_alpha   90.00
_cell.angle_beta   90.00
_cell.angle_gamma   90.00
#
_symmetry.space_group_name_H-M   'P 1'
#
loop_
_entity.id
_entity.type
_entity.pdbx_description
1 polymer ?
#
loop_
_entity_poly.entity_id
_entity_poly.type
_entity_poly.pdbx_seq_one_letter_code
_entity_poly.pdbx_strand_id
1 'polypeptide(L)'
;MKVAVRSNSPFPTQLLQVTTMTDLMNELPASLGRQKVAFLWLVCGTGNTIYAAIQILTFVNRQIDGSGAASAAFDAMALWYFGIACSIWIIPALLPLVTRRRAAILGSFLLGTFLVVTSVLGGVFDGVRDGFHITATAIIAVALPGACAACASWRLLRVTDVSASLVNESDI
;
A
#
# COMPACT_ATOMS: atom_id res chain seq x y z
N MET A 1 -26.78 6.51 68.16
CA MET A 1 -26.58 5.47 67.12
C MET A 1 -26.90 6.11 65.78
N LYS A 2 -25.88 6.47 64.99
CA LYS A 2 -26.02 7.30 63.77
C LYS A 2 -26.05 6.36 62.57
N VAL A 3 -27.21 6.23 61.92
CA VAL A 3 -27.39 5.39 60.73
C VAL A 3 -26.70 6.06 59.55
N ALA A 4 -25.63 5.45 59.05
CA ALA A 4 -24.95 5.87 57.84
C ALA A 4 -25.73 5.36 56.62
N VAL A 5 -26.38 6.28 55.91
CA VAL A 5 -27.00 6.02 54.61
C VAL A 5 -25.89 5.82 53.59
N ARG A 6 -25.74 4.58 53.13
CA ARG A 6 -24.81 4.19 52.06
C ARG A 6 -25.40 4.62 50.73
N SER A 7 -24.92 5.75 50.21
CA SER A 7 -25.19 6.21 48.85
C SER A 7 -24.57 5.23 47.85
N ASN A 8 -25.40 4.35 47.28
CA ASN A 8 -25.07 3.50 46.14
C ASN A 8 -25.23 4.33 44.86
N SER A 9 -24.15 4.91 44.33
CA SER A 9 -24.16 5.53 43.00
C SER A 9 -23.63 4.54 41.95
N PRO A 10 -24.47 4.05 41.02
CA PRO A 10 -24.05 3.17 39.94
C PRO A 10 -23.67 4.01 38.71
N PHE A 11 -22.60 4.81 38.78
CA PHE A 11 -22.28 5.75 37.70
C PHE A 11 -20.89 5.70 37.03
N PRO A 12 -19.86 4.94 37.48
CA PRO A 12 -18.58 4.95 36.76
C PRO A 12 -18.57 4.05 35.50
N THR A 13 -19.37 2.98 35.46
CA THR A 13 -19.28 1.95 34.41
C THR A 13 -19.95 2.37 33.10
N GLN A 14 -21.08 3.07 33.17
CA GLN A 14 -21.84 3.50 31.99
C GLN A 14 -21.10 4.61 31.22
N LEU A 15 -20.47 5.55 31.93
CA LEU A 15 -19.70 6.63 31.31
C LEU A 15 -18.44 6.09 30.61
N LEU A 16 -17.74 5.14 31.23
CA LEU A 16 -16.59 4.47 30.60
C LEU A 16 -17.02 3.68 29.34
N GLN A 17 -18.18 3.03 29.38
CA GLN A 17 -18.70 2.25 28.26
C GLN A 17 -19.18 3.14 27.10
N VAL A 18 -19.76 4.30 27.41
CA VAL A 18 -20.15 5.30 26.40
C VAL A 18 -18.92 5.94 25.77
N THR A 19 -17.91 6.34 26.56
CA THR A 19 -16.66 6.92 26.05
C THR A 19 -15.90 5.93 25.15
N THR A 20 -15.81 4.66 25.57
CA THR A 20 -15.17 3.60 24.76
C THR A 20 -15.96 3.30 23.48
N MET A 21 -17.29 3.35 23.52
CA MET A 21 -18.12 3.16 22.34
C MET A 21 -17.98 4.34 21.36
N THR A 22 -17.91 5.58 21.84
CA THR A 22 -17.67 6.76 20.99
C THR A 22 -16.27 6.78 20.38
N ASP A 23 -15.24 6.38 21.13
CA ASP A 23 -13.87 6.25 20.59
C ASP A 23 -13.81 5.17 19.51
N LEU A 24 -14.45 4.02 19.73
CA LEU A 24 -14.51 2.94 18.76
C LEU A 24 -15.21 3.37 17.47
N MET A 25 -16.31 4.12 17.59
CA MET A 25 -17.06 4.67 16.45
C MET A 25 -16.25 5.71 15.66
N ASN A 26 -15.39 6.48 16.32
CA ASN A 26 -14.51 7.46 15.66
C ASN A 26 -13.26 6.82 15.03
N GLU A 27 -12.74 5.74 15.61
CA GLU A 27 -11.53 5.03 15.17
C GLU A 27 -11.77 4.08 13.99
N LEU A 28 -12.97 3.50 13.90
CA LEU A 28 -13.36 2.55 12.87
C LEU A 28 -13.19 3.09 11.43
N PRO A 29 -13.73 4.26 11.05
CA PRO A 29 -13.58 4.77 9.68
C PRO A 29 -12.12 5.07 9.31
N ALA A 30 -11.32 5.56 10.27
CA ALA A 30 -9.90 5.83 10.05
C ALA A 30 -9.09 4.53 9.86
N SER A 31 -9.43 3.48 10.60
CA SER A 31 -8.81 2.16 10.46
C SER A 31 -9.12 1.50 9.12
N LEU A 32 -10.38 1.59 8.66
CA LEU A 32 -10.83 1.09 7.36
C LEU A 32 -10.16 1.85 6.21
N GLY A 33 -9.97 3.16 6.35
CA GLY A 33 -9.23 3.98 5.39
C GLY A 33 -7.78 3.52 5.20
N ARG A 34 -7.08 3.23 6.31
CA ARG A 34 -5.70 2.71 6.27
C ARG A 34 -5.63 1.30 5.69
N GLN A 35 -6.53 0.41 6.09
CA GLN A 35 -6.61 -0.95 5.55
C GLN A 35 -6.88 -0.95 4.04
N LYS A 36 -7.77 -0.08 3.57
CA LYS A 36 -8.06 0.10 2.14
C LYS A 36 -6.82 0.53 1.37
N VAL A 37 -6.05 1.50 1.89
CA VAL A 37 -4.81 1.96 1.28
C VAL A 37 -3.77 0.82 1.23
N ALA A 38 -3.59 0.10 2.34
CA ALA A 38 -2.67 -1.03 2.41
C ALA A 38 -3.05 -2.13 1.40
N PHE A 39 -4.33 -2.46 1.31
CA PHE A 39 -4.84 -3.45 0.35
C PHE A 39 -4.60 -3.01 -1.10
N LEU A 40 -4.86 -1.74 -1.43
CA LEU A 40 -4.61 -1.22 -2.79
C LEU A 40 -3.12 -1.28 -3.17
N TRP A 41 -2.21 -0.96 -2.23
CA TRP A 41 -0.77 -1.13 -2.44
C TRP A 41 -0.36 -2.60 -2.61
N LEU A 42 -0.97 -3.53 -1.86
CA LEU A 42 -0.74 -4.98 -2.04
C LEU A 42 -1.23 -5.47 -3.39
N VAL A 43 -2.42 -5.05 -3.83
CA VAL A 43 -2.95 -5.40 -5.16
C VAL A 43 -2.02 -4.88 -6.25
N CYS A 44 -1.52 -3.64 -6.11
CA CYS A 44 -0.54 -3.08 -7.04
C CYS A 44 0.77 -3.88 -7.04
N GLY A 45 1.28 -4.26 -5.86
CA GLY A 45 2.48 -5.09 -5.74
C GLY A 45 2.30 -6.47 -6.36
N THR A 46 1.13 -7.09 -6.16
CA THR A 46 0.78 -8.38 -6.77
C THR A 46 0.72 -8.27 -8.28
N GLY A 47 0.11 -7.20 -8.81
CA GLY A 47 0.09 -6.89 -10.23
C GLY A 47 1.50 -6.71 -10.80
N ASN A 48 2.39 -6.05 -10.07
CA ASN A 48 3.79 -5.95 -10.45
C ASN A 48 4.49 -7.33 -10.47
N THR A 49 4.26 -8.20 -9.49
CA THR A 49 4.82 -9.56 -9.49
C THR A 49 4.34 -10.39 -10.69
N ILE A 50 3.05 -10.28 -11.07
CA ILE A 50 2.51 -10.94 -12.26
C ILE A 50 3.17 -10.40 -13.52
N TYR A 51 3.26 -9.08 -13.65
CA TYR A 51 3.95 -8.43 -14.76
C TYR A 51 5.39 -8.94 -14.89
N ALA A 52 6.09 -8.98 -13.76
CA ALA A 52 7.46 -9.43 -13.67
C ALA A 52 7.60 -10.92 -14.09
N ALA A 53 6.68 -11.79 -13.67
CA ALA A 53 6.67 -13.19 -14.11
C ALA A 53 6.48 -13.33 -15.64
N ILE A 54 5.57 -12.55 -16.23
CA ILE A 54 5.32 -12.55 -17.68
C ILE A 54 6.57 -12.11 -18.44
N GLN A 55 7.30 -11.12 -17.94
CA GLN A 55 8.58 -10.69 -18.52
C GLN A 55 9.61 -11.83 -18.57
N ILE A 56 9.79 -12.53 -17.45
CA ILE A 56 10.73 -13.66 -17.37
C ILE A 56 10.35 -14.74 -18.37
N LEU A 57 9.07 -15.11 -18.45
CA LEU A 57 8.60 -16.14 -19.37
C LEU A 57 8.77 -15.72 -20.84
N THR A 58 8.50 -14.45 -21.17
CA THR A 58 8.66 -13.92 -22.53
C THR A 58 10.13 -13.91 -22.94
N PHE A 59 11.02 -13.50 -22.03
CA PHE A 59 12.46 -13.53 -22.23
C PHE A 59 12.95 -14.97 -22.48
N VAL A 60 12.56 -15.93 -21.64
CA VAL A 60 12.92 -17.34 -21.81
C VAL A 60 12.41 -17.90 -23.14
N ASN A 61 11.15 -17.60 -23.50
CA ASN A 61 10.56 -18.09 -24.73
C ASN A 61 11.33 -17.61 -25.97
N ARG A 62 11.74 -16.33 -25.99
CA ARG A 62 12.57 -15.80 -27.08
C ARG A 62 13.96 -16.41 -27.15
N GLN A 63 14.54 -16.81 -26.01
CA GLN A 63 15.81 -17.52 -26.03
C GLN A 63 15.67 -18.92 -26.65
N ILE A 64 14.56 -19.62 -26.37
CA ILE A 64 14.27 -20.94 -26.94
C ILE A 64 14.05 -20.83 -28.46
N ASP A 65 13.30 -19.82 -28.90
CA ASP A 65 13.01 -19.61 -30.33
C ASP A 65 14.25 -19.14 -31.12
N GLY A 66 15.15 -18.40 -30.47
CA GLY A 66 16.30 -17.75 -31.12
C GLY A 66 17.62 -18.55 -31.09
N SER A 67 17.74 -19.60 -30.28
CA SER A 67 19.01 -20.35 -30.12
C SER A 67 18.86 -21.84 -30.40
N GLY A 68 19.44 -22.30 -31.51
CA GLY A 68 19.61 -23.73 -31.79
C GLY A 68 20.62 -24.43 -30.86
N ALA A 69 21.40 -23.68 -30.09
CA ALA A 69 22.25 -24.18 -29.00
C ALA A 69 22.79 -23.00 -28.18
N ALA A 70 22.98 -23.21 -26.88
CA ALA A 70 23.49 -22.30 -25.83
C ALA A 70 22.46 -21.35 -25.18
N SER A 71 21.71 -21.92 -24.22
CA SER A 71 20.96 -21.22 -23.19
C SER A 71 21.88 -20.30 -22.38
N ALA A 72 21.79 -18.99 -22.59
CA ALA A 72 22.31 -18.04 -21.62
C ALA A 72 21.39 -18.09 -20.40
N ALA A 73 21.83 -18.81 -19.36
CA ALA A 73 21.16 -18.82 -18.07
C ALA A 73 20.92 -17.37 -17.61
N PHE A 74 19.80 -17.12 -16.92
CA PHE A 74 19.59 -15.84 -16.25
C PHE A 74 20.84 -15.49 -15.46
N ASP A 75 21.39 -14.31 -15.73
CA ASP A 75 22.47 -13.78 -14.90
C ASP A 75 21.98 -13.78 -13.45
N ALA A 76 22.76 -14.37 -12.53
CA ALA A 76 22.39 -14.52 -11.14
C ALA A 76 22.06 -13.16 -10.51
N MET A 77 22.72 -12.11 -11.00
CA MET A 77 22.48 -10.74 -10.60
C MET A 77 21.09 -10.24 -11.05
N ALA A 78 20.67 -10.54 -12.28
CA ALA A 78 19.35 -10.17 -12.78
C ALA A 78 18.22 -10.84 -11.98
N LEU A 79 18.40 -12.12 -11.61
CA LEU A 79 17.43 -12.86 -10.79
C LEU A 79 17.33 -12.26 -9.37
N TRP A 80 18.46 -11.84 -8.80
CA TRP A 80 18.52 -11.15 -7.52
C TRP A 80 17.81 -9.80 -7.55
N TYR A 81 18.04 -8.99 -8.58
CA TYR A 81 17.33 -7.73 -8.78
C TYR A 81 15.83 -7.94 -8.85
N PHE A 82 15.38 -9.01 -9.51
CA PHE A 82 13.97 -9.38 -9.58
C PHE A 82 13.36 -9.71 -8.22
N GLY A 83 14.08 -10.50 -7.42
CA GLY A 83 13.66 -10.86 -6.07
C GLY A 83 13.48 -9.63 -5.19
N ILE A 84 14.44 -8.70 -5.22
CA ILE A 84 14.35 -7.43 -4.47
C ILE A 84 13.20 -6.57 -5.00
N ALA A 85 13.09 -6.43 -6.33
CA ALA A 85 12.07 -5.61 -6.97
C ALA A 85 10.65 -6.12 -6.68
N CYS A 86 10.44 -7.43 -6.55
CA CYS A 86 9.16 -7.99 -6.11
C CYS A 86 8.92 -7.81 -4.61
N SER A 87 9.95 -8.00 -3.78
CA SER A 87 9.82 -7.98 -2.31
C SER A 87 9.57 -6.58 -1.76
N ILE A 88 10.15 -5.54 -2.37
CA ILE A 88 10.04 -4.16 -1.88
C ILE A 88 8.61 -3.60 -1.89
N TRP A 89 7.71 -4.18 -2.70
CA TRP A 89 6.29 -3.78 -2.76
C TRP A 89 5.50 -4.05 -1.49
N ILE A 90 6.03 -4.86 -0.56
CA ILE A 90 5.43 -5.05 0.76
C ILE A 90 5.51 -3.76 1.61
N ILE A 91 6.52 -2.92 1.38
CA ILE A 91 6.82 -1.76 2.23
C ILE A 91 5.71 -0.69 2.13
N PRO A 92 5.30 -0.22 0.94
CA PRO A 92 4.18 0.73 0.81
C PRO A 92 2.87 0.23 1.43
N ALA A 93 2.64 -1.08 1.43
CA ALA A 93 1.45 -1.67 2.04
C ALA A 93 1.50 -1.71 3.57
N LEU A 94 2.68 -1.96 4.15
CA LEU A 94 2.87 -2.08 5.59
C LEU A 94 2.92 -0.72 6.30
N LEU A 95 3.51 0.31 5.68
CA LEU A 95 3.69 1.63 6.29
C LEU A 95 2.39 2.23 6.89
N PRO A 96 1.25 2.23 6.18
CA PRO A 96 -0.03 2.72 6.70
C PRO A 96 -0.60 1.90 7.85
N LEU A 97 -0.18 0.63 7.99
CA LEU A 97 -0.66 -0.28 9.04
C LEU A 97 0.16 -0.15 10.32
N VAL A 98 1.46 0.11 10.21
CA VAL A 98 2.38 0.17 11.35
C VAL A 98 2.15 1.40 12.21
N THR A 99 1.79 2.54 11.62
CA THR A 99 1.60 3.77 12.40
C THR A 99 0.56 4.71 11.80
N ARG A 100 -0.13 5.43 12.68
CA ARG A 100 -1.12 6.47 12.33
C ARG A 100 -0.47 7.80 11.94
N ARG A 101 0.85 7.89 12.04
CA ARG A 101 1.59 9.13 11.76
C ARG A 101 1.48 9.47 10.28
N ARG A 102 1.19 10.75 10.01
CA ARG A 102 1.21 11.37 8.67
C ARG A 102 2.45 10.98 7.87
N ALA A 103 3.63 10.97 8.51
CA ALA A 103 4.89 10.63 7.89
C ALA A 103 4.89 9.22 7.25
N ALA A 104 4.21 8.23 7.83
CA ALA A 104 4.15 6.89 7.26
C ALA A 104 3.18 6.81 6.08
N ILE A 105 2.07 7.54 6.12
CA ILE A 105 1.12 7.63 4.99
C ILE A 105 1.78 8.38 3.82
N LEU A 106 2.57 9.41 4.11
CA LEU A 106 3.36 10.12 3.11
C LEU A 106 4.48 9.21 2.55
N GLY A 107 5.17 8.47 3.42
CA GLY A 107 6.21 7.52 3.02
C GLY A 107 5.66 6.43 2.10
N SER A 108 4.49 5.85 2.41
CA SER A 108 3.86 4.85 1.54
C SER A 108 3.46 5.43 0.19
N PHE A 109 2.93 6.66 0.18
CA PHE A 109 2.56 7.36 -1.04
C PHE A 109 3.78 7.63 -1.94
N LEU A 110 4.85 8.21 -1.39
CA LEU A 110 6.05 8.55 -2.15
C LEU A 110 6.76 7.29 -2.67
N LEU A 111 7.01 6.32 -1.79
CA LEU A 111 7.69 5.08 -2.14
C LEU A 111 6.87 4.28 -3.16
N GLY A 112 5.57 4.11 -2.90
CA GLY A 112 4.68 3.38 -3.80
C GLY A 112 4.54 4.05 -5.17
N THR A 113 4.41 5.37 -5.22
CA THR A 113 4.34 6.10 -6.51
C THR A 113 5.66 5.97 -7.28
N PHE A 114 6.79 6.07 -6.58
CA PHE A 114 8.10 5.85 -7.19
C PHE A 114 8.21 4.44 -7.80
N LEU A 115 7.79 3.41 -7.07
CA LEU A 115 7.75 2.01 -7.53
C LEU A 115 6.84 1.83 -8.75
N VAL A 116 5.67 2.47 -8.79
CA VAL A 116 4.78 2.44 -9.96
C VAL A 116 5.47 3.06 -11.17
N VAL A 117 6.06 4.24 -11.02
CA VAL A 117 6.72 4.95 -12.13
C VAL A 117 7.88 4.14 -12.70
N THR A 118 8.73 3.58 -11.85
CA THR A 118 9.86 2.75 -12.31
C THR A 118 9.38 1.48 -13.02
N SER A 119 8.31 0.84 -12.51
CA SER A 119 7.75 -0.37 -13.12
C SER A 119 7.09 -0.09 -14.49
N VAL A 120 6.37 1.03 -14.60
CA VAL A 120 5.75 1.44 -15.87
C VAL A 120 6.81 1.85 -16.90
N LEU A 121 7.84 2.60 -16.48
CA LEU A 121 8.97 2.92 -17.36
C LEU A 121 9.66 1.65 -17.86
N GLY A 122 9.91 0.69 -16.96
CA GLY A 122 10.39 -0.65 -17.32
C GLY A 122 9.52 -1.26 -18.41
N GLY A 123 8.21 -1.35 -18.19
CA GLY A 123 7.29 -1.93 -19.19
C GLY A 123 7.12 -1.18 -20.50
N VAL A 124 7.40 0.11 -20.54
CA VAL A 124 7.51 0.83 -21.81
C VAL A 124 8.77 0.40 -22.56
N PHE A 125 9.93 0.34 -21.90
CA PHE A 125 11.16 -0.16 -22.51
C PHE A 125 11.02 -1.62 -22.98
N ASP A 126 10.47 -2.47 -22.12
CA ASP A 126 10.29 -3.89 -22.38
C ASP A 126 9.28 -4.09 -23.52
N GLY A 127 8.22 -3.30 -23.63
CA GLY A 127 7.30 -3.44 -24.76
C GLY A 127 7.78 -2.81 -26.07
N VAL A 128 8.72 -1.87 -26.06
CA VAL A 128 9.45 -1.47 -27.28
C VAL A 128 10.31 -2.63 -27.80
N ARG A 129 10.88 -3.43 -26.90
CA ARG A 129 11.72 -4.59 -27.23
C ARG A 129 10.92 -5.85 -27.58
N ASP A 130 9.93 -6.17 -26.76
CA ASP A 130 9.26 -7.46 -26.72
C ASP A 130 7.80 -7.42 -27.20
N GLY A 131 7.25 -6.22 -27.37
CA GLY A 131 5.97 -5.98 -28.02
C GLY A 131 4.96 -5.30 -27.09
N PHE A 132 3.97 -4.66 -27.72
CA PHE A 132 2.98 -3.82 -27.05
C PHE A 132 2.21 -4.52 -25.91
N HIS A 133 2.05 -5.84 -25.97
CA HIS A 133 1.36 -6.63 -24.95
C HIS A 133 2.06 -6.55 -23.57
N ILE A 134 3.39 -6.37 -23.54
CA ILE A 134 4.16 -6.19 -22.30
C ILE A 134 3.90 -4.81 -21.70
N THR A 135 3.92 -3.75 -22.53
CA THR A 135 3.56 -2.39 -22.08
C THR A 135 2.11 -2.31 -21.60
N ALA A 136 1.17 -2.92 -22.33
CA ALA A 136 -0.24 -2.96 -21.93
C ALA A 136 -0.42 -3.65 -20.57
N THR A 137 0.29 -4.74 -20.34
CA THR A 137 0.28 -5.46 -19.06
C THR A 137 0.84 -4.60 -17.94
N ALA A 138 1.96 -3.89 -18.14
CA ALA A 138 2.51 -2.99 -17.13
C ALA A 138 1.52 -1.86 -16.75
N ILE A 139 0.85 -1.28 -17.74
CA ILE A 139 -0.14 -0.22 -17.50
C ILE A 139 -1.36 -0.76 -16.74
N ILE A 140 -1.92 -1.89 -17.18
CA ILE A 140 -3.15 -2.44 -16.60
C ILE A 140 -2.90 -3.05 -15.22
N ALA A 141 -1.83 -3.83 -15.07
CA ALA A 141 -1.53 -4.56 -13.84
C ALA A 141 -0.87 -3.70 -12.78
N VAL A 142 -0.15 -2.63 -13.16
CA VAL A 142 0.61 -1.78 -12.21
C VAL A 142 0.08 -0.35 -12.17
N ALA A 143 -0.02 0.33 -13.31
CA ALA A 143 -0.39 1.76 -13.31
C ALA A 143 -1.82 2.01 -12.81
N LEU A 144 -2.78 1.18 -13.22
CA LEU A 144 -4.19 1.28 -12.84
C LEU A 144 -4.41 1.10 -11.32
N PRO A 145 -4.00 -0.02 -10.70
CA PRO A 145 -4.11 -0.19 -9.26
C PRO A 145 -3.21 0.78 -8.49
N GLY A 146 -2.04 1.13 -9.03
CA GLY A 146 -1.13 2.12 -8.46
C GLY A 146 -1.73 3.52 -8.38
N ALA A 147 -2.43 3.98 -9.44
CA ALA A 147 -3.14 5.25 -9.44
C ALA A 147 -4.28 5.26 -8.42
N CYS A 148 -5.00 4.15 -8.28
CA CYS A 148 -6.04 4.00 -7.27
C CYS A 148 -5.46 4.05 -5.85
N ALA A 149 -4.34 3.37 -5.61
CA ALA A 149 -3.63 3.38 -4.33
C ALA A 149 -3.12 4.79 -3.99
N ALA A 150 -2.51 5.48 -4.96
CA ALA A 150 -2.03 6.84 -4.83
C ALA A 150 -3.17 7.81 -4.49
N CYS A 151 -4.30 7.73 -5.20
CA CYS A 151 -5.49 8.54 -4.92
C CYS A 151 -6.05 8.28 -3.52
N ALA A 152 -6.10 7.02 -3.08
CA ALA A 152 -6.57 6.65 -1.76
C ALA A 152 -5.62 7.15 -0.65
N SER A 153 -4.30 6.99 -0.82
CA SER A 153 -3.28 7.54 0.08
C SER A 153 -3.39 9.06 0.19
N TRP A 154 -3.57 9.76 -0.93
CA TRP A 154 -3.73 11.22 -0.94
C TRP A 154 -4.99 11.69 -0.22
N ARG A 155 -6.11 10.99 -0.43
CA ARG A 155 -7.36 11.27 0.32
C ARG A 155 -7.16 11.07 1.83
N LEU A 156 -6.46 10.00 2.23
CA LEU A 156 -6.18 9.70 3.62
C LEU A 156 -5.26 10.76 4.27
N LEU A 157 -4.25 11.25 3.53
CA LEU A 157 -3.39 12.36 3.95
C LEU A 157 -4.19 13.63 4.23
N ARG A 158 -5.09 14.03 3.32
CA ARG A 158 -5.91 15.23 3.50
C ARG A 158 -6.84 15.15 4.72
N VAL A 159 -7.45 14.00 4.97
CA VAL A 159 -8.30 13.80 6.15
C VAL A 159 -7.47 13.93 7.44
N THR A 160 -6.26 13.36 7.44
CA THR A 160 -5.35 13.44 8.59
C THR A 160 -4.89 14.88 8.85
N ASP A 161 -4.68 15.68 7.81
CA ASP A 161 -4.27 17.08 7.91
C ASP A 161 -5.36 17.97 8.54
N VAL A 162 -6.62 17.78 8.14
CA VAL A 162 -7.75 18.54 8.69
C VAL A 162 -7.97 18.23 10.17
N SER A 163 -7.81 16.97 10.59
CA SER A 163 -7.91 16.61 12.01
C SER A 163 -6.82 17.28 12.86
N ALA A 164 -5.61 17.44 12.32
CA ALA A 164 -4.51 18.08 13.03
C ALA A 164 -4.72 19.58 13.24
N SER A 165 -5.33 20.29 12.27
CA SER A 165 -5.60 21.73 12.41
C SER A 165 -6.69 22.02 13.45
N LEU A 166 -7.75 21.20 13.50
CA LEU A 166 -8.84 21.38 14.45
C LEU A 166 -8.41 21.20 15.91
N VAL A 167 -7.52 20.23 16.18
CA VAL A 167 -6.94 20.03 17.52
C VAL A 167 -6.12 21.25 17.93
N ASN A 168 -5.36 21.84 17.00
CA ASN A 168 -4.52 22.99 17.27
C ASN A 168 -5.32 24.28 17.52
N GLU A 169 -6.53 24.40 16.96
CA GLU A 169 -7.46 25.52 17.24
C GLU A 169 -8.21 25.37 18.57
N SER A 170 -8.46 24.16 19.06
CA SER A 170 -9.16 23.95 20.34
C SER A 170 -8.30 24.16 21.58
N ASP A 171 -6.97 24.20 21.43
CA ASP A 171 -5.99 24.43 22.51
C ASP A 171 -5.65 25.92 22.72
N ILE A 172 -6.33 26.84 22.01
CA ILE A 172 -6.17 28.30 22.11
C ILE A 172 -7.42 28.90 22.77
#